data_AF-A0A7C4P2E6-F1
#
_entry.id   AF-A0A7C4P2E6-F1
#
_cell.length_a   1.000
_cell.length_b   1.000
_cell.length_c   1.000
_cell.angle_alpha   90.00
_cell.angle_beta   90.00
_cell.angle_gamma   90.00
#
_symmetry.space_group_name_H-M   'P 1'
#
loop_
_entity.id
_entity.type
_entity.pdbx_description
1 polymer ?
#
loop_
_entity_poly.entity_id
_entity_poly.type
_entity_poly.pdbx_seq_one_letter_code
_entity_poly.pdbx_strand_id
1 'polypeptide(L)'
;MKKGTKSNITGNQLELTVKTVLSNKGFELIPYRTWEKNKEKYGEELLLENVPFSTIYAHKGNTEFLLMSKKYDLRIRIECKWQQVSGSVDEKLPYLYLNTIEAMPEDTIMILIDGAGWKAGAIKWLKEAVQQKKYTTEENKNKSVMVFSLTEFLTWANQTFYK
;
A
#
# COMPACT_ATOMS: atom_id res chain seq x y z
N MET A 1 4.61 8.10 -28.64
CA MET A 1 4.67 6.95 -27.70
C MET A 1 5.73 7.07 -26.57
N LYS A 2 6.34 8.25 -26.31
CA LYS A 2 7.43 8.40 -25.30
C LYS A 2 6.99 8.84 -23.87
N LYS A 3 5.74 9.25 -23.66
CA LYS A 3 5.25 9.74 -22.35
C LYS A 3 4.83 8.62 -21.38
N GLY A 4 4.31 7.49 -21.89
CA GLY A 4 3.88 6.37 -21.04
C GLY A 4 5.03 5.57 -20.41
N THR A 5 6.15 5.41 -21.13
CA THR A 5 7.26 4.54 -20.70
C THR A 5 8.04 5.13 -19.52
N LYS A 6 8.27 6.45 -19.49
CA LYS A 6 8.93 7.12 -18.35
C LYS A 6 8.07 7.04 -17.08
N SER A 7 6.75 7.16 -17.21
CA SER A 7 5.81 7.09 -16.08
C SER A 7 5.79 5.72 -15.41
N ASN A 8 5.90 4.63 -16.19
CA ASN A 8 5.99 3.26 -15.65
C ASN A 8 7.33 2.98 -14.96
N ILE A 9 8.44 3.54 -15.46
CA ILE A 9 9.77 3.36 -14.83
C ILE A 9 9.84 4.09 -13.48
N THR A 10 9.23 5.28 -13.35
CA THR A 10 9.20 6.04 -12.08
C THR A 10 8.18 5.50 -11.08
N GLY A 11 7.03 5.00 -11.55
CA GLY A 11 6.00 4.40 -10.69
C GLY A 11 6.55 3.23 -9.86
N ASN A 12 7.41 2.42 -10.47
CA ASN A 12 8.05 1.28 -9.81
C ASN A 12 9.07 1.67 -8.72
N GLN A 13 9.53 2.93 -8.63
CA GLN A 13 10.62 3.27 -7.69
C GLN A 13 10.18 3.18 -6.23
N LEU A 14 8.93 3.57 -5.94
CA LEU A 14 8.38 3.45 -4.59
C LEU A 14 8.26 1.98 -4.18
N GLU A 15 7.72 1.14 -5.08
CA GLU A 15 7.63 -0.31 -4.88
C GLU A 15 9.00 -0.99 -4.73
N LEU A 16 9.98 -0.64 -5.57
CA LEU A 16 11.35 -1.15 -5.46
C LEU A 16 11.99 -0.79 -4.12
N THR A 17 11.69 0.41 -3.60
CA THR A 17 12.20 0.82 -2.29
C THR A 17 11.56 0.00 -1.17
N VAL A 18 10.24 -0.22 -1.21
CA VAL A 18 9.54 -1.09 -0.25
C VAL A 18 10.13 -2.50 -0.26
N LYS A 19 10.29 -3.10 -1.45
CA LYS A 19 10.89 -4.42 -1.64
C LYS A 19 12.29 -4.48 -1.02
N THR A 20 13.14 -3.51 -1.34
CA THR A 20 14.53 -3.47 -0.86
C THR A 20 14.60 -3.33 0.65
N VAL A 21 13.83 -2.40 1.22
CA VAL A 21 13.81 -2.15 2.67
C VAL A 21 13.35 -3.40 3.41
N LEU A 22 12.23 -3.99 3.01
CA LEU A 22 11.67 -5.15 3.72
C LEU A 22 12.51 -6.42 3.50
N SER A 23 13.08 -6.63 2.31
CA SER A 23 14.06 -7.71 2.09
C SER A 23 15.25 -7.60 3.05
N ASN A 24 15.80 -6.39 3.21
CA ASN A 24 16.92 -6.13 4.12
C ASN A 24 16.54 -6.31 5.60
N LYS A 25 15.24 -6.29 5.93
CA LYS A 25 14.71 -6.59 7.27
C LYS A 25 14.36 -8.07 7.46
N GLY A 26 14.63 -8.92 6.46
CA GLY A 26 14.47 -10.36 6.54
C GLY A 26 13.12 -10.89 6.03
N PHE A 27 12.32 -10.07 5.37
CA PHE A 27 11.07 -10.53 4.75
C PHE A 27 11.33 -11.23 3.42
N GLU A 28 10.72 -12.40 3.23
CA GLU A 28 10.79 -13.14 1.97
C GLU A 28 9.79 -12.56 0.96
N LEU A 29 10.26 -12.23 -0.25
CA LEU A 29 9.43 -11.64 -1.32
C LEU A 29 8.86 -12.73 -2.22
N ILE A 30 7.52 -12.80 -2.30
CA ILE A 30 6.84 -13.90 -2.99
C ILE A 30 5.57 -13.38 -3.68
N PRO A 31 5.26 -13.78 -4.94
CA PRO A 31 3.95 -13.52 -5.50
C PRO A 31 2.84 -14.19 -4.67
N TYR A 32 1.77 -13.46 -4.35
CA TYR A 32 0.64 -13.96 -3.55
C TYR A 32 0.11 -15.30 -4.06
N ARG A 33 -0.06 -15.43 -5.39
CA ARG A 33 -0.57 -16.67 -6.03
C ARG A 33 0.32 -17.88 -5.81
N THR A 34 1.63 -17.67 -5.66
CA THR A 34 2.59 -18.74 -5.42
C THR A 34 2.51 -19.19 -3.96
N TRP A 35 2.47 -18.23 -3.03
CA TRP A 35 2.28 -18.48 -1.61
C TRP A 35 0.94 -19.18 -1.32
N GLU A 36 -0.15 -18.70 -1.91
CA GLU A 36 -1.50 -19.22 -1.66
C GLU A 36 -1.64 -20.72 -1.98
N LYS A 37 -0.90 -21.21 -2.98
CA LYS A 37 -0.92 -22.61 -3.41
C LYS A 37 -0.02 -23.53 -2.58
N ASN A 38 0.93 -22.98 -1.81
CA ASN A 38 1.96 -23.76 -1.11
C ASN A 38 2.30 -23.11 0.25
N LYS A 39 1.29 -22.75 1.05
CA LYS A 39 1.48 -21.95 2.27
C LYS A 39 2.44 -22.61 3.25
N GLU A 40 2.43 -23.93 3.31
CA GLU A 40 3.27 -24.77 4.18
C GLU A 40 4.77 -24.74 3.84
N LYS A 41 5.15 -24.25 2.65
CA LYS A 41 6.56 -24.18 2.22
C LYS A 41 7.27 -22.91 2.65
N TYR A 42 6.53 -21.90 3.12
CA TYR A 42 7.06 -20.57 3.36
C TYR A 42 7.06 -20.24 4.85
N GLY A 43 7.96 -19.33 5.23
CA GLY A 43 8.01 -18.79 6.58
C GLY A 43 6.83 -17.86 6.90
N GLU A 44 6.90 -17.21 8.06
CA GLU A 44 5.85 -16.32 8.56
C GLU A 44 6.19 -14.82 8.39
N GLU A 45 7.38 -14.52 7.85
CA GLU A 45 7.91 -13.18 7.58
C GLU A 45 7.93 -12.91 6.08
N LEU A 46 6.81 -12.47 5.53
CA LEU A 46 6.56 -12.42 4.08
C LEU A 46 6.21 -11.01 3.60
N LEU A 47 6.69 -10.67 2.41
CA LEU A 47 6.18 -9.58 1.60
C LEU A 47 5.54 -10.18 0.34
N LEU A 48 4.22 -10.31 0.35
CA LEU A 48 3.48 -10.89 -0.76
C LEU A 48 3.20 -9.83 -1.83
N GLU A 49 3.43 -10.17 -3.10
CA GLU A 49 3.22 -9.27 -4.24
C GLU A 49 1.93 -9.57 -5.01
N ASN A 50 1.35 -8.56 -5.67
CA ASN A 50 0.16 -8.68 -6.52
C ASN A 50 -1.03 -9.29 -5.78
N VAL A 51 -1.41 -8.67 -4.66
CA VAL A 51 -2.35 -9.25 -3.70
C VAL A 51 -3.79 -8.97 -4.14
N PRO A 52 -4.61 -10.00 -4.42
CA PRO A 52 -5.94 -9.81 -4.96
C PRO A 52 -6.90 -9.23 -3.92
N PHE A 53 -7.91 -8.51 -4.41
CA PHE A 53 -9.13 -8.14 -3.69
C PHE A 53 -10.27 -7.86 -4.69
N SER A 54 -11.50 -7.80 -4.20
CA SER A 54 -12.66 -7.36 -5.00
C SER A 54 -12.87 -5.88 -4.72
N THR A 55 -12.87 -5.03 -5.75
CA THR A 55 -13.01 -3.57 -5.55
C THR A 55 -14.43 -3.16 -5.19
N ILE A 56 -14.63 -1.90 -4.80
CA ILE A 56 -15.96 -1.30 -4.57
C ILE A 56 -16.87 -1.30 -5.81
N TYR A 57 -16.32 -1.60 -7.00
CA TYR A 57 -17.09 -1.77 -8.24
C TYR A 57 -17.31 -3.24 -8.60
N ALA A 58 -17.11 -4.16 -7.65
CA ALA A 58 -17.32 -5.61 -7.81
C ALA A 58 -16.51 -6.28 -8.94
N HIS A 59 -15.32 -5.74 -9.27
CA HIS A 59 -14.37 -6.39 -10.17
C HIS A 59 -13.09 -6.77 -9.45
N LYS A 60 -12.29 -7.65 -10.09
CA LYS A 60 -11.02 -8.12 -9.54
C LYS A 60 -9.97 -7.02 -9.63
N GLY A 61 -9.37 -6.68 -8.50
CA GLY A 61 -8.21 -5.79 -8.38
C GLY A 61 -7.04 -6.48 -7.71
N ASN A 62 -5.87 -5.87 -7.80
CA ASN A 62 -4.66 -6.27 -7.07
C ASN A 62 -4.04 -5.03 -6.45
N THR A 63 -3.52 -5.17 -5.24
CA THR A 63 -2.66 -4.17 -4.60
C THR A 63 -1.22 -4.61 -4.70
N GLU A 64 -0.28 -3.68 -4.53
CA GLU A 64 1.14 -3.97 -4.73
C GLU A 64 1.65 -5.00 -3.72
N PHE A 65 1.36 -4.81 -2.40
CA PHE A 65 1.86 -5.72 -1.38
C PHE A 65 0.90 -6.09 -0.23
N LEU A 66 1.21 -7.20 0.42
CA LEU A 66 0.73 -7.60 1.74
C LEU A 66 1.94 -8.02 2.58
N LEU A 67 2.24 -7.23 3.60
CA LEU A 67 3.26 -7.52 4.58
C LEU A 67 2.66 -8.38 5.69
N MET A 68 3.28 -9.54 5.93
CA MET A 68 2.92 -10.45 6.99
C MET A 68 4.13 -10.71 7.87
N SER A 69 3.93 -10.60 9.18
CA SER A 69 4.92 -10.94 10.19
C SER A 69 4.23 -11.57 11.37
N LYS A 70 4.69 -12.74 11.80
CA LYS A 70 4.30 -13.26 13.11
C LYS A 70 5.17 -12.69 14.22
N LYS A 71 6.47 -12.49 13.95
CA LYS A 71 7.42 -11.91 14.93
C LYS A 71 6.93 -10.55 15.45
N TYR A 72 6.37 -9.73 14.57
CA TYR A 72 5.93 -8.37 14.88
C TYR A 72 4.40 -8.23 14.96
N ASP A 73 3.65 -9.33 14.86
CA ASP A 73 2.18 -9.35 14.81
C ASP A 73 1.59 -8.37 13.78
N LEU A 74 2.10 -8.44 12.54
CA LEU A 74 1.71 -7.54 11.46
C LEU A 74 0.99 -8.29 10.35
N ARG A 75 -0.11 -7.69 9.90
CA ARG A 75 -0.77 -8.00 8.63
C ARG A 75 -1.22 -6.71 7.97
N ILE A 76 -0.37 -6.15 7.12
CA ILE A 76 -0.55 -4.81 6.55
C ILE A 76 -0.63 -4.90 5.03
N ARG A 77 -1.74 -4.46 4.44
CA ARG A 77 -1.82 -4.24 3.00
C ARG A 77 -1.14 -2.93 2.64
N ILE A 78 -0.30 -2.91 1.61
CA ILE A 78 0.45 -1.72 1.21
C ILE A 78 0.08 -1.34 -0.23
N GLU A 79 -0.28 -0.08 -0.41
CA GLU A 79 -0.60 0.56 -1.68
C GLU A 79 0.44 1.64 -1.99
N CYS A 80 1.10 1.56 -3.15
CA CYS A 80 2.12 2.53 -3.55
C CYS A 80 1.58 3.49 -4.61
N LYS A 81 1.72 4.80 -4.41
CA LYS A 81 1.28 5.83 -5.35
C LYS A 81 2.35 6.91 -5.50
N TRP A 82 3.04 6.89 -6.64
CA TRP A 82 4.04 7.90 -7.00
C TRP A 82 3.52 8.84 -8.09
N GLN A 83 3.76 10.15 -7.94
CA GLN A 83 3.46 11.13 -8.99
C GLN A 83 4.57 12.18 -9.11
N GLN A 84 5.36 12.12 -10.19
CA GLN A 84 6.45 13.07 -10.43
C GLN A 84 5.98 14.41 -11.03
N VAL A 85 4.94 14.37 -11.87
CA VAL A 85 4.44 15.54 -12.62
C VAL A 85 2.97 15.72 -12.33
N SER A 86 2.54 16.98 -12.20
CA SER A 86 1.13 17.30 -11.98
C SER A 86 0.24 16.79 -13.11
N GLY A 87 -0.97 16.37 -12.75
CA GLY A 87 -1.94 15.72 -13.63
C GLY A 87 -3.27 15.53 -12.92
N SER A 88 -4.05 14.55 -13.35
CA SER A 88 -5.34 14.18 -12.74
C SER A 88 -5.28 12.86 -11.95
N VAL A 89 -4.07 12.34 -11.67
CA VAL A 89 -3.92 11.12 -10.88
C VAL A 89 -4.48 11.31 -9.46
N ASP A 90 -4.41 12.52 -8.91
CA ASP A 90 -5.02 12.91 -7.65
C ASP A 90 -6.54 12.70 -7.56
N GLU A 91 -7.25 12.77 -8.69
CA GLU A 91 -8.70 12.54 -8.73
C GLU A 91 -9.08 11.09 -8.39
N LYS A 92 -8.10 10.17 -8.40
CA LYS A 92 -8.29 8.76 -8.05
C LYS A 92 -8.08 8.47 -6.56
N LEU A 93 -7.59 9.42 -5.76
CA LEU A 93 -7.39 9.21 -4.33
C LEU A 93 -8.68 8.87 -3.56
N PRO A 94 -9.85 9.45 -3.88
CA PRO A 94 -11.11 9.01 -3.26
C PRO A 94 -11.44 7.56 -3.58
N TYR A 95 -11.22 7.11 -4.81
CA TYR A 95 -11.42 5.72 -5.19
C TYR A 95 -10.47 4.79 -4.41
N LEU A 96 -9.19 5.16 -4.27
CA LEU A 96 -8.23 4.41 -3.44
C LEU A 96 -8.71 4.32 -1.99
N TYR A 97 -9.07 5.45 -1.39
CA TYR A 97 -9.52 5.51 0.00
C TYR A 97 -10.78 4.66 0.26
N LEU A 98 -11.78 4.75 -0.63
CA LEU A 98 -13.00 3.94 -0.50
C LEU A 98 -12.70 2.44 -0.63
N ASN A 99 -11.82 2.03 -1.55
CA ASN A 99 -11.39 0.62 -1.59
C ASN A 99 -10.68 0.19 -0.31
N THR A 100 -9.85 1.05 0.26
CA THR A 100 -9.16 0.77 1.52
C THR A 100 -10.14 0.52 2.68
N ILE A 101 -11.18 1.32 2.82
CA ILE A 101 -12.10 1.20 3.97
C ILE A 101 -13.24 0.21 3.73
N GLU A 102 -13.69 0.00 2.49
CA GLU A 102 -14.85 -0.86 2.18
C GLU A 102 -14.48 -2.23 1.62
N ALA A 103 -13.40 -2.34 0.85
CA ALA A 103 -13.18 -3.48 -0.05
C ALA A 103 -11.95 -4.32 0.29
N MET A 104 -10.90 -3.71 0.83
CA MET A 104 -9.68 -4.42 1.21
C MET A 104 -9.92 -5.28 2.47
N PRO A 105 -9.55 -6.58 2.46
CA PRO A 105 -9.89 -7.47 3.56
C PRO A 105 -9.07 -7.22 4.83
N GLU A 106 -7.83 -6.74 4.72
CA GLU A 106 -6.98 -6.47 5.87
C GLU A 106 -7.45 -5.26 6.69
N ASP A 107 -7.38 -5.36 8.02
CA ASP A 107 -7.79 -4.28 8.92
C ASP A 107 -6.80 -3.12 8.95
N THR A 108 -5.54 -3.39 8.66
CA THR A 108 -4.48 -2.38 8.59
C THR A 108 -4.01 -2.19 7.16
N ILE A 109 -4.09 -0.95 6.67
CA ILE A 109 -3.67 -0.56 5.33
C ILE A 109 -2.69 0.60 5.42
N MET A 110 -1.61 0.52 4.64
CA MET A 110 -0.62 1.57 4.47
C MET A 110 -0.68 2.08 3.04
N ILE A 111 -1.00 3.35 2.88
CA ILE A 111 -0.91 4.06 1.60
C ILE A 111 0.42 4.82 1.61
N LEU A 112 1.35 4.37 0.77
CA LEU A 112 2.59 5.08 0.48
C LEU A 112 2.35 6.05 -0.67
N ILE A 113 2.47 7.35 -0.40
CA ILE A 113 2.21 8.41 -1.37
C ILE A 113 3.35 9.42 -1.39
N ASP A 114 4.00 9.57 -2.55
CA ASP A 114 5.15 10.46 -2.70
C ASP A 114 5.30 11.01 -4.13
N GLY A 115 6.16 12.00 -4.31
CA GLY A 115 6.45 12.69 -5.56
C GLY A 115 5.91 14.12 -5.60
N ALA A 116 6.64 15.02 -6.27
CA ALA A 116 6.33 16.44 -6.31
C ALA A 116 5.10 16.82 -7.19
N GLY A 117 4.52 15.86 -7.89
CA GLY A 117 3.40 16.08 -8.81
C GLY A 117 2.02 16.10 -8.14
N TRP A 118 1.90 15.64 -6.89
CA TRP A 118 0.62 15.66 -6.19
C TRP A 118 0.16 17.08 -5.87
N LYS A 119 -1.12 17.36 -6.10
CA LYS A 119 -1.73 18.61 -5.64
C LYS A 119 -1.80 18.60 -4.11
N ALA A 120 -1.33 19.65 -3.47
CA ALA A 120 -1.33 19.76 -2.00
C ALA A 120 -2.73 19.53 -1.38
N GLY A 121 -3.77 20.04 -2.03
CA GLY A 121 -5.17 19.84 -1.60
C GLY A 121 -5.61 18.38 -1.62
N ALA A 122 -5.10 17.57 -2.55
CA ALA A 122 -5.46 16.16 -2.66
C ALA A 122 -4.79 15.31 -1.56
N ILE A 123 -3.51 15.56 -1.28
CA ILE A 123 -2.81 14.93 -0.16
C ILE A 123 -3.44 15.33 1.18
N LYS A 124 -3.73 16.62 1.35
CA LYS A 124 -4.44 17.13 2.53
C LYS A 124 -5.79 16.45 2.71
N TRP A 125 -6.59 16.38 1.65
CA TRP A 125 -7.89 15.70 1.67
C TRP A 125 -7.77 14.24 2.09
N LEU A 126 -6.81 13.48 1.54
CA LEU A 126 -6.61 12.07 1.88
C LEU A 126 -6.26 11.90 3.36
N LYS A 127 -5.30 12.70 3.87
CA LYS A 127 -4.90 12.66 5.29
C LYS A 127 -6.07 13.03 6.22
N GLU A 128 -6.85 14.05 5.87
CA GLU A 128 -8.05 14.43 6.63
C GLU A 128 -9.14 13.36 6.57
N ALA A 129 -9.36 12.73 5.41
CA ALA A 129 -10.35 11.66 5.25
C ALA A 129 -10.02 10.47 6.16
N VAL A 130 -8.75 10.06 6.19
CA VAL A 130 -8.25 9.01 7.09
C VAL A 130 -8.38 9.41 8.56
N GLN A 131 -7.94 10.62 8.93
CA GLN A 131 -7.98 11.09 10.32
C GLN A 131 -9.41 11.18 10.86
N GLN A 132 -10.34 11.67 10.03
CA GLN A 132 -11.74 11.85 10.41
C GLN A 132 -12.57 10.58 10.20
N LYS A 133 -11.96 9.49 9.70
CA LYS A 133 -12.66 8.27 9.28
C LYS A 133 -13.87 8.59 8.39
N LYS A 134 -13.68 9.47 7.40
CA LYS A 134 -14.76 9.86 6.49
C LYS A 134 -15.33 8.62 5.81
N TYR A 135 -16.64 8.58 5.66
CA TYR A 135 -17.39 7.51 4.98
C TYR A 135 -17.31 6.12 5.64
N THR A 136 -16.71 5.98 6.82
CA THR A 136 -16.77 4.70 7.55
C THR A 136 -18.15 4.51 8.19
N THR A 137 -18.58 3.25 8.26
CA THR A 137 -19.76 2.77 8.97
C THR A 137 -19.33 2.00 10.24
N GLU A 138 -20.30 1.56 11.04
CA GLU A 138 -20.02 0.70 12.20
C GLU A 138 -19.30 -0.61 11.84
N GLU A 139 -19.46 -1.09 10.60
CA GLU A 139 -18.86 -2.33 10.12
C GLU A 139 -17.36 -2.17 9.82
N ASN A 140 -16.94 -1.00 9.33
CA ASN A 140 -15.54 -0.75 8.93
C ASN A 140 -14.83 0.32 9.76
N LYS A 141 -15.46 0.84 10.83
CA LYS A 141 -14.85 1.83 11.73
C LYS A 141 -13.53 1.39 12.36
N ASN A 142 -13.27 0.08 12.44
CA ASN A 142 -12.06 -0.48 13.01
C ASN A 142 -10.88 -0.51 12.02
N LYS A 143 -11.10 -0.20 10.73
CA LYS A 143 -10.02 -0.07 9.75
C LYS A 143 -9.00 0.97 10.23
N SER A 144 -7.73 0.59 10.19
CA SER A 144 -6.59 1.44 10.48
C SER A 144 -5.88 1.76 9.17
N VAL A 145 -5.91 3.03 8.76
CA VAL A 145 -5.28 3.50 7.53
C VAL A 145 -4.13 4.43 7.87
N MET A 146 -2.94 4.13 7.38
CA MET A 146 -1.75 4.96 7.49
C MET A 146 -1.45 5.59 6.14
N VAL A 147 -1.11 6.88 6.11
CA VAL A 147 -0.71 7.59 4.88
C VAL A 147 0.69 8.12 5.07
N PHE A 148 1.67 7.46 4.44
CA PHE A 148 3.09 7.78 4.60
C PHE A 148 3.70 8.28 3.29
N SER A 149 4.58 9.27 3.41
CA SER A 149 5.66 9.53 2.46
C SER A 149 6.74 8.45 2.54
N LEU A 150 7.67 8.45 1.60
CA LEU A 150 8.82 7.54 1.63
C LEU A 150 9.66 7.72 2.90
N THR A 151 9.84 8.96 3.36
CA THR A 151 10.60 9.26 4.57
C THR A 151 9.91 8.70 5.82
N GLU A 152 8.59 8.86 5.92
CA GLU A 152 7.79 8.30 7.02
C GLU A 152 7.84 6.76 7.00
N PHE A 153 7.76 6.12 5.83
CA PHE A 153 7.91 4.67 5.69
C PHE A 153 9.29 4.17 6.15
N LEU A 154 10.38 4.83 5.73
CA LEU A 154 11.73 4.44 6.14
C LEU A 154 11.92 4.56 7.66
N THR A 155 11.36 5.62 8.24
CA THR A 155 11.39 5.84 9.70
C THR A 155 10.63 4.73 10.41
N TRP A 156 9.40 4.46 9.98
CA TRP A 156 8.57 3.38 10.52
C TRP A 156 9.27 2.03 10.41
N ALA A 157 9.77 1.65 9.23
CA ALA A 157 10.42 0.35 9.03
C ALA A 157 11.66 0.17 9.92
N ASN A 158 12.42 1.24 10.18
CA ASN A 158 13.56 1.20 11.09
C ASN A 158 13.17 1.11 12.57
N GLN A 159 12.04 1.71 12.94
CA GLN A 159 11.51 1.67 14.30
C GLN A 159 10.68 0.41 14.60
N THR A 160 10.15 -0.26 13.59
CA THR A 160 9.35 -1.47 13.77
C THR A 160 10.24 -2.70 13.72
N PHE A 161 11.18 -2.74 12.77
CA PHE A 161 12.04 -3.90 12.53
C PHE A 161 13.43 -3.65 13.10
N TYR A 162 13.57 -3.88 14.41
CA TYR A 162 14.86 -4.04 15.06
C TYR A 162 15.39 -5.45 14.80
N LYS A 163 16.71 -5.54 14.53
CA LYS A 163 17.38 -6.84 14.41
C LYS A 163 17.38 -7.55 15.75
#